data_AF-A0A4W4G155-F1
#
_entry.id   AF-A0A4W4G155-F1
#
_cell.length_a   1.000
_cell.length_b   1.000
_cell.length_c   1.000
_cell.angle_alpha   90.00
_cell.angle_beta   90.00
_cell.angle_gamma   90.00
#
_symmetry.space_group_name_H-M   'P 1'
#
loop_
_entity.id
_entity.type
_entity.pdbx_description
1 polymer ?
#
loop_
_entity_poly.entity_id
_entity_poly.type
_entity_poly.pdbx_seq_one_letter_code
_entity_poly.pdbx_strand_id
1 'polypeptide(L)'
;LICHSLLEQRFLDMEARHSQELQASQQEKEQLQELLDRQSRLVTLLEGQLASSTRNSTLLQRQQAALSDTVQQLLALCISCVLPEITSSSKEKVMIFRDCADIYRYGITENGIYSIHLTNSTQTIKVFCDMKTRGGGWTVLQHRFDGSVEFHRSWED
;
A
#
# COMPACT_ATOMS: atom_id res chain seq x y z
N LEU A 1 87.27 35.81 -3.69
CA LEU A 1 86.17 36.74 -3.32
C LEU A 1 84.94 36.53 -4.20
N ILE A 2 85.03 36.71 -5.53
CA ILE A 2 83.87 36.59 -6.45
C ILE A 2 83.20 35.20 -6.45
N CYS A 3 83.96 34.09 -6.41
CA CYS A 3 83.38 32.75 -6.35
C CYS A 3 82.71 32.42 -5.00
N HIS A 4 83.14 33.06 -3.91
CA HIS A 4 82.56 32.84 -2.58
C HIS A 4 81.16 33.48 -2.49
N SER A 5 81.04 34.73 -2.94
CA SER A 5 79.76 35.45 -2.95
C SER A 5 78.71 34.80 -3.87
N LEU A 6 79.13 34.17 -4.97
CA LEU A 6 78.20 33.46 -5.87
C LEU A 6 77.64 32.19 -5.23
N LEU A 7 78.46 31.47 -4.44
CA LEU A 7 78.05 30.27 -3.74
C LEU A 7 77.03 30.60 -2.64
N GLU A 8 77.28 31.67 -1.87
CA GLU A 8 76.34 32.19 -0.86
C GLU A 8 74.99 32.59 -1.50
N GLN A 9 75.03 33.26 -2.66
CA GLN A 9 73.81 33.66 -3.37
C GLN A 9 72.99 32.45 -3.87
N ARG A 10 73.66 31.41 -4.39
CA ARG A 10 73.02 30.15 -4.80
C ARG A 10 72.42 29.38 -3.62
N PHE A 11 73.09 29.41 -2.48
CA PHE A 11 72.61 28.78 -1.24
C PHE A 11 71.33 29.47 -0.74
N LEU A 12 71.32 30.80 -0.67
CA LEU A 12 70.14 31.57 -0.27
C LEU A 12 68.95 31.38 -1.21
N ASP A 13 69.18 31.32 -2.52
CA ASP A 13 68.14 31.06 -3.52
C ASP A 13 67.56 29.63 -3.40
N MET A 14 68.40 28.65 -3.05
CA MET A 14 67.95 27.27 -2.77
C MET A 14 67.16 27.19 -1.46
N GLU A 15 67.62 27.84 -0.40
CA GLU A 15 66.95 27.90 0.91
C GLU A 15 65.60 28.62 0.81
N ALA A 16 65.52 29.70 0.01
CA ALA A 16 64.27 30.41 -0.27
C ALA A 16 63.28 29.53 -1.03
N ARG A 17 63.73 28.81 -2.08
CA ARG A 17 62.88 27.85 -2.81
C ARG A 17 62.35 26.74 -1.91
N HIS A 18 63.21 26.11 -1.12
CA HIS A 18 62.80 25.05 -0.19
C HIS A 18 61.82 25.57 0.87
N SER A 19 62.04 26.78 1.39
CA SER A 19 61.11 27.40 2.35
C SER A 19 59.74 27.67 1.72
N GLN A 20 59.70 28.13 0.47
CA GLN A 20 58.46 28.38 -0.26
C GLN A 20 57.70 27.09 -0.58
N GLU A 21 58.40 26.04 -1.00
CA GLU A 21 57.79 24.71 -1.25
C GLU A 21 57.23 24.11 0.05
N LEU A 22 57.96 24.24 1.16
CA LEU A 22 57.49 23.78 2.47
C LEU A 22 56.22 24.51 2.90
N GLN A 23 56.18 25.84 2.72
CA GLN A 23 55.00 26.66 3.00
C GLN A 23 53.81 26.27 2.13
N ALA A 24 54.02 26.05 0.83
CA ALA A 24 52.97 25.61 -0.08
C ALA A 24 52.39 24.24 0.33
N SER A 25 53.26 23.28 0.67
CA SER A 25 52.84 21.97 1.20
C SER A 25 52.12 22.08 2.56
N GLN A 26 52.55 22.98 3.43
CA GLN A 26 51.87 23.24 4.71
C GLN A 26 50.47 23.81 4.50
N GLN A 27 50.32 24.76 3.58
CA GLN A 27 49.02 25.37 3.29
C GLN A 27 48.05 24.36 2.65
N GLU A 28 48.52 23.52 1.72
CA GLU A 28 47.71 22.45 1.14
C GLU A 28 47.28 21.43 2.21
N LYS A 29 48.18 21.09 3.15
CA LYS A 29 47.85 20.24 4.29
C LYS A 29 46.77 20.86 5.18
N GLU A 30 46.83 22.15 5.46
CA GLU A 30 45.81 22.86 6.24
C GLU A 30 44.44 22.84 5.55
N GLN A 31 44.41 23.05 4.22
CA GLN A 31 43.18 22.96 3.43
C GLN A 31 42.57 21.55 3.46
N LEU A 32 43.40 20.52 3.28
CA LEU A 32 42.94 19.13 3.35
C LEU A 32 42.44 18.77 4.75
N GLN A 33 43.09 19.29 5.80
CA GLN A 33 42.67 19.10 7.18
C GLN A 33 41.29 19.72 7.44
N GLU A 34 41.03 20.93 6.92
CA GLU A 34 39.73 21.60 7.03
C GLU A 34 38.63 20.81 6.30
N LEU A 35 38.92 20.31 5.10
CA LEU A 35 37.98 19.48 4.33
C LEU A 35 37.64 18.19 5.08
N LEU A 36 38.64 17.53 5.68
CA LEU A 36 38.43 16.31 6.44
C LEU A 36 37.58 16.57 7.70
N ASP A 37 37.84 17.68 8.41
CA ASP A 37 37.06 18.09 9.58
C ASP A 37 35.61 18.43 9.20
N ARG A 38 35.41 19.11 8.06
CA ARG A 38 34.07 19.36 7.51
C ARG A 38 33.35 18.05 7.15
N GLN A 39 34.03 17.09 6.53
CA GLN A 39 33.43 15.80 6.22
C GLN A 39 33.09 15.01 7.49
N SER A 40 33.97 15.00 8.49
CA SER A 40 33.72 14.34 9.78
C SER A 40 32.46 14.88 10.47
N ARG A 41 32.27 16.21 10.46
CA ARG A 41 31.04 16.84 10.95
C ARG A 41 29.79 16.42 10.18
N LEU A 42 29.87 16.29 8.86
CA LEU A 42 28.74 15.86 8.04
C LEU A 42 28.39 14.38 8.28
N VAL A 43 29.39 13.51 8.40
CA VAL A 43 29.19 12.09 8.70
C VAL A 43 28.49 11.92 10.04
N THR A 44 28.99 12.56 11.09
CA THR A 44 28.37 12.49 12.43
C THR A 44 26.95 13.03 12.46
N LEU A 45 26.65 14.09 11.69
CA LEU A 45 25.29 14.62 11.55
C LEU A 45 24.35 13.63 10.83
N LEU A 46 24.80 13.04 9.72
CA LEU A 46 24.02 12.06 8.96
C LEU A 46 23.77 10.78 9.77
N GLU A 47 24.76 10.29 10.50
CA GLU A 47 24.62 9.15 11.41
C GLU A 47 23.57 9.42 12.49
N GLY A 48 23.58 10.62 13.09
CA GLY A 48 22.57 11.04 14.07
C GLY A 48 21.16 11.09 13.49
N GLN A 49 21.02 11.65 12.28
CA GLN A 49 19.73 11.69 11.57
C GLN A 49 19.23 10.28 11.24
N LEU A 50 20.09 9.42 10.70
CA LEU A 50 19.73 8.04 10.38
C LEU A 50 19.33 7.27 11.63
N ALA A 51 20.05 7.42 12.75
CA ALA A 51 19.70 6.80 14.02
C ALA A 51 18.33 7.27 14.55
N SER A 52 18.02 8.57 14.46
CA SER A 52 16.71 9.10 14.85
C SER A 52 15.58 8.60 13.95
N SER A 53 15.81 8.55 12.63
CA SER A 53 14.85 8.05 11.64
C SER A 53 14.59 6.55 11.82
N THR A 54 15.64 5.77 12.09
CA THR A 54 15.56 4.33 12.37
C THR A 54 14.81 4.03 13.66
N ARG A 55 14.98 4.86 14.71
CA ARG A 55 14.20 4.74 15.96
C ARG A 55 12.73 5.05 15.73
N ASN A 56 12.41 6.07 14.95
CA ASN A 56 11.02 6.43 14.63
C ASN A 56 10.35 5.34 13.77
N SER A 57 11.06 4.80 12.77
CA SER A 57 10.54 3.71 11.94
C SER A 57 10.35 2.42 12.74
N THR A 58 11.29 2.06 13.62
CA THR A 58 11.13 0.89 14.50
C THR A 58 10.01 1.06 15.53
N LEU A 59 9.76 2.29 16.03
CA LEU A 59 8.61 2.56 16.90
C LEU A 59 7.28 2.36 16.15
N LEU A 60 7.14 2.93 14.95
CA LEU A 60 5.95 2.73 14.11
C LEU A 60 5.77 1.26 13.73
N GLN A 61 6.85 0.56 13.39
CA GLN A 61 6.80 -0.87 13.06
C GLN A 61 6.40 -1.73 14.27
N ARG A 62 6.85 -1.39 15.48
CA ARG A 62 6.41 -2.04 16.72
C ARG A 62 4.94 -1.76 17.04
N GLN A 63 4.47 -0.52 16.85
CA GLN A 63 3.05 -0.20 16.99
C GLN A 63 2.19 -0.98 15.99
N GLN A 64 2.63 -1.06 14.72
CA GLN A 64 1.96 -1.84 13.68
C GLN A 64 1.92 -3.33 14.04
N ALA A 65 3.02 -3.89 14.55
CA ALA A 65 3.09 -5.28 14.99
C ALA A 65 2.17 -5.56 16.20
N ALA A 66 2.16 -4.67 17.19
CA ALA A 66 1.28 -4.79 18.36
C ALA A 66 -0.21 -4.70 17.96
N LEU A 67 -0.56 -3.76 17.07
CA LEU A 67 -1.92 -3.67 16.52
C LEU A 67 -2.30 -4.95 15.77
N SER A 68 -1.41 -5.48 14.90
CA SER A 68 -1.65 -6.74 14.20
C SER A 68 -1.85 -7.91 15.16
N ASP A 69 -1.07 -8.00 16.24
CA ASP A 69 -1.20 -9.05 17.24
C ASP A 69 -2.51 -8.93 18.03
N THR A 70 -2.90 -7.70 18.41
CA THR A 70 -4.21 -7.47 19.04
C THR A 70 -5.38 -7.85 18.13
N VAL A 71 -5.30 -7.56 16.83
CA VAL A 71 -6.31 -7.98 15.85
C VAL A 71 -6.36 -9.50 15.75
N GLN A 72 -5.19 -10.16 15.70
CA GLN A 72 -5.10 -11.62 15.65
C GLN A 72 -5.67 -12.26 16.94
N GLN A 73 -5.42 -11.67 18.11
CA GLN A 73 -5.97 -12.11 19.39
C GLN A 73 -7.48 -11.89 19.47
N LEU A 74 -7.99 -10.74 19.03
CA LEU A 74 -9.42 -10.48 18.95
C LEU A 74 -10.10 -11.47 17.99
N LEU A 75 -9.48 -11.76 16.84
CA LEU A 75 -9.95 -12.79 15.92
C LEU A 75 -9.99 -14.17 16.58
N ALA A 76 -8.94 -14.53 17.34
CA ALA A 76 -8.88 -15.80 18.07
C ALA A 76 -9.93 -15.89 19.19
N LEU A 77 -10.21 -14.79 19.90
CA LEU A 77 -11.28 -14.71 20.91
C LEU A 77 -12.67 -14.84 20.30
N CYS A 78 -12.89 -14.23 19.13
CA CYS A 78 -14.11 -14.46 18.36
C CYS A 78 -14.22 -15.95 17.97
N ILE A 79 -13.15 -16.58 17.51
CA ILE A 79 -13.17 -18.00 17.14
C ILE A 79 -13.34 -18.91 18.38
N SER A 80 -12.80 -18.58 19.54
CA SER A 80 -12.87 -19.44 20.73
C SER A 80 -14.20 -19.32 21.49
N CYS A 81 -14.84 -18.15 21.50
CA CYS A 81 -16.13 -17.94 22.17
C CYS A 81 -17.36 -18.20 21.26
N VAL A 82 -17.25 -18.03 19.94
CA VAL A 82 -18.40 -18.15 19.02
C VAL A 82 -18.57 -19.57 18.46
N LEU A 83 -17.53 -20.40 18.48
CA LEU A 83 -17.52 -21.66 17.70
C LEU A 83 -18.02 -22.95 18.37
N PRO A 84 -18.50 -23.01 19.63
CA PRO A 84 -19.30 -24.16 20.06
C PRO A 84 -20.76 -24.07 19.60
N GLU A 85 -21.25 -22.92 19.11
CA GLU A 85 -22.67 -22.73 18.72
C GLU A 85 -22.88 -22.37 17.24
N ILE A 86 -21.81 -22.30 16.43
CA ILE A 86 -21.88 -22.13 14.96
C ILE A 86 -21.32 -23.36 14.23
N THR A 87 -21.14 -24.49 14.92
CA THR A 87 -20.88 -25.79 14.28
C THR A 87 -22.15 -26.61 14.06
N SER A 88 -23.21 -25.93 13.60
CA SER A 88 -24.24 -26.52 12.75
C SER A 88 -24.46 -25.72 11.45
N SER A 89 -23.49 -24.92 11.01
CA SER A 89 -23.48 -24.35 9.65
C SER A 89 -22.06 -24.15 9.13
N SER A 90 -21.55 -25.18 8.45
CA SER A 90 -20.30 -25.08 7.69
C SER A 90 -20.58 -24.42 6.34
N LYS A 91 -19.86 -23.32 6.09
CA LYS A 91 -19.91 -22.40 4.93
C LYS A 91 -21.16 -21.52 4.96
N GLU A 92 -20.97 -20.20 4.98
CA GLU A 92 -21.96 -19.33 4.36
C GLU A 92 -21.92 -19.68 2.87
N LYS A 93 -22.71 -20.70 2.49
CA LYS A 93 -22.99 -21.01 1.10
C LYS A 93 -23.64 -19.75 0.58
N VAL A 94 -22.92 -19.00 -0.25
CA VAL A 94 -23.53 -17.97 -1.08
C VAL A 94 -24.67 -18.68 -1.81
N MET A 95 -25.90 -18.37 -1.40
CA MET A 95 -27.09 -19.02 -1.95
C MET A 95 -27.29 -18.45 -3.35
N ILE A 96 -26.87 -19.25 -4.34
CA ILE A 96 -26.99 -18.92 -5.76
C ILE A 96 -28.38 -19.36 -6.22
N PHE A 97 -29.24 -18.39 -6.47
CA PHE A 97 -30.55 -18.63 -7.06
C PHE A 97 -30.47 -18.52 -8.58
N ARG A 98 -31.05 -19.48 -9.30
CA ARG A 98 -31.04 -19.49 -10.77
C ARG A 98 -32.21 -18.71 -11.36
N ASP A 99 -33.32 -18.68 -10.64
CA ASP A 99 -34.56 -18.02 -11.04
C ASP A 99 -35.41 -17.67 -9.80
N CYS A 100 -36.53 -16.98 -10.02
CA CYS A 100 -37.47 -16.64 -8.95
C CYS A 100 -38.17 -17.86 -8.34
N ALA A 101 -38.25 -19.00 -9.03
CA ALA A 101 -38.86 -20.21 -8.49
C ALA A 101 -37.96 -20.84 -7.43
N ASP A 102 -36.65 -20.82 -7.61
CA ASP A 102 -35.68 -21.24 -6.60
C ASP A 102 -35.74 -20.34 -5.34
N ILE A 103 -35.87 -19.03 -5.54
CA ILE A 103 -36.05 -18.06 -4.45
C ILE A 103 -37.35 -18.36 -3.68
N TYR A 104 -38.44 -18.63 -4.40
CA TYR A 104 -39.73 -18.94 -3.79
C TYR A 104 -39.69 -20.25 -3.00
N ARG A 105 -39.08 -21.31 -3.56
CA ARG A 105 -38.88 -22.61 -2.87
C ARG A 105 -38.00 -22.50 -1.65
N TYR A 106 -37.08 -21.53 -1.63
CA TYR A 106 -36.26 -21.22 -0.46
C TYR A 106 -37.06 -20.55 0.68
N GLY A 107 -38.32 -20.15 0.41
CA GLY A 107 -39.23 -19.59 1.41
C GLY A 107 -39.38 -18.07 1.34
N ILE A 108 -38.79 -17.42 0.34
CA ILE A 108 -38.94 -15.98 0.13
C ILE A 108 -40.17 -15.75 -0.76
N THR A 109 -41.25 -15.25 -0.16
CA THR A 109 -42.58 -15.17 -0.79
C THR A 109 -43.08 -13.74 -1.06
N GLU A 110 -42.22 -12.74 -0.88
CA GLU A 110 -42.56 -11.34 -1.14
C GLU A 110 -42.22 -10.90 -2.57
N ASN A 111 -43.07 -10.07 -3.17
CA ASN A 111 -42.82 -9.50 -4.49
C ASN A 111 -41.67 -8.50 -4.39
N GLY A 112 -40.76 -8.49 -5.38
CA GLY A 112 -39.63 -7.57 -5.34
C GLY A 112 -38.57 -7.82 -6.40
N ILE A 113 -37.51 -7.03 -6.34
CA ILE A 113 -36.34 -7.20 -7.20
C ILE A 113 -35.33 -8.10 -6.50
N TYR A 114 -34.93 -9.17 -7.18
CA TYR A 114 -33.99 -10.16 -6.68
C TYR A 114 -32.82 -10.35 -7.64
N SER A 115 -31.70 -10.83 -7.11
CA SER A 115 -30.52 -11.19 -7.88
C SER A 115 -30.56 -12.67 -8.24
N ILE A 116 -30.47 -12.99 -9.53
CA ILE A 116 -30.39 -14.37 -10.03
C ILE A 116 -29.12 -14.56 -10.86
N HIS A 117 -28.63 -15.80 -10.90
CA HIS A 117 -27.47 -16.20 -11.68
C HIS A 117 -27.89 -16.95 -12.94
N LEU A 118 -27.46 -16.47 -14.09
CA LEU A 118 -27.74 -17.09 -15.37
C LEU A 118 -26.96 -18.40 -15.54
N THR A 119 -27.66 -19.47 -15.88
CA THR A 119 -27.04 -20.76 -16.19
C THR A 119 -26.06 -20.58 -17.36
N ASN A 120 -24.81 -21.02 -17.20
CA ASN A 120 -23.71 -20.87 -18.15
C ASN A 120 -23.10 -19.46 -18.26
N SER A 121 -23.37 -18.57 -17.31
CA SER A 121 -22.70 -17.27 -17.20
C SER A 121 -22.27 -17.01 -15.75
N THR A 122 -21.19 -16.26 -15.58
CA THR A 122 -20.81 -15.70 -14.27
C THR A 122 -21.61 -14.44 -13.93
N GLN A 123 -22.47 -13.98 -14.85
CA GLN A 123 -23.26 -12.78 -14.69
C GLN A 123 -24.42 -12.99 -13.71
N THR A 124 -24.53 -12.04 -12.78
CA THR A 124 -25.69 -11.88 -11.90
C THR A 124 -26.55 -10.75 -12.45
N ILE A 125 -27.84 -10.99 -12.60
CA ILE A 125 -28.79 -9.98 -13.09
C ILE A 125 -29.87 -9.74 -12.04
N LYS A 126 -30.44 -8.53 -12.07
CA LYS A 126 -31.59 -8.16 -11.23
C LYS A 126 -32.87 -8.37 -12.02
N VAL A 127 -33.80 -9.12 -11.45
CA VAL A 127 -35.12 -9.42 -12.03
C VAL A 127 -36.20 -9.09 -11.03
N PHE A 128 -37.39 -8.73 -11.52
CA PHE A 128 -38.57 -8.65 -10.67
C PHE A 128 -39.20 -10.03 -10.53
N CYS A 129 -39.40 -10.48 -9.29
CA CYS A 129 -40.09 -11.72 -8.98
C CYS A 129 -41.50 -11.43 -8.46
N ASP A 130 -42.50 -12.04 -9.10
CA ASP A 130 -43.86 -12.11 -8.57
C ASP A 130 -44.04 -13.43 -7.82
N MET A 131 -44.09 -13.30 -6.50
CA MET A 131 -44.18 -14.39 -5.54
C MET A 131 -45.60 -14.63 -5.03
N LYS A 132 -46.58 -13.83 -5.47
CA LYS A 132 -47.97 -13.91 -4.96
C LYS A 132 -48.95 -14.40 -6.02
N THR A 133 -48.78 -14.02 -7.28
CA THR A 133 -49.72 -14.36 -8.33
C THR A 133 -49.63 -15.84 -8.70
N ARG A 134 -50.79 -16.52 -8.75
CA ARG A 134 -50.92 -17.90 -9.27
C ARG A 134 -49.87 -18.89 -8.73
N GLY A 135 -49.62 -18.84 -7.43
CA GLY A 135 -48.70 -19.76 -6.75
C GLY A 135 -47.25 -19.29 -6.64
N GLY A 136 -46.92 -18.09 -7.14
CA GLY A 136 -45.63 -17.44 -6.92
C GLY A 136 -44.45 -18.05 -7.69
N GLY A 137 -43.26 -17.48 -7.49
CA GLY A 137 -42.03 -17.92 -8.16
C GLY A 137 -41.88 -17.46 -9.61
N TRP A 138 -42.67 -16.48 -10.05
CA TRP A 138 -42.63 -16.00 -11.43
C TRP A 138 -41.48 -15.01 -11.64
N THR A 139 -40.61 -15.32 -12.58
CA THR A 139 -39.63 -14.35 -13.09
C THR A 139 -40.30 -13.50 -14.15
N VAL A 140 -40.41 -12.19 -13.93
CA VAL A 140 -41.07 -11.28 -14.87
C VAL A 140 -40.07 -10.85 -15.96
N LEU A 141 -40.35 -11.24 -17.21
CA LEU A 141 -39.51 -10.86 -18.36
C LEU A 141 -39.89 -9.48 -18.91
N GLN A 142 -41.19 -9.17 -18.91
CA GLN A 142 -41.71 -7.92 -19.46
C GLN A 142 -43.01 -7.56 -18.74
N HIS A 143 -43.18 -6.29 -18.39
CA HIS A 143 -44.38 -5.78 -17.76
C HIS A 143 -44.77 -4.43 -18.37
N ARG A 144 -46.06 -4.24 -18.65
CA ARG A 144 -46.64 -3.00 -19.14
C ARG A 144 -47.79 -2.61 -18.24
N PHE A 145 -47.84 -1.34 -17.85
CA PHE A 145 -48.83 -0.87 -16.89
C PHE A 145 -49.52 0.42 -17.33
N ASP A 146 -48.78 1.44 -17.74
CA ASP A 146 -49.30 2.80 -17.97
C ASP A 146 -48.99 3.36 -19.37
N GLY A 147 -48.23 2.62 -20.19
CA GLY A 147 -47.82 3.07 -21.53
C GLY A 147 -46.77 4.19 -21.52
N SER A 148 -46.15 4.49 -20.38
CA SER A 148 -45.11 5.52 -20.26
C SER A 148 -43.80 5.18 -20.99
N VAL A 149 -43.58 3.89 -21.29
CA VAL A 149 -42.38 3.39 -21.94
C VAL A 149 -42.70 2.99 -23.38
N GLU A 150 -41.99 3.59 -24.34
CA GLU A 150 -42.07 3.20 -25.76
C GLU A 150 -41.42 1.82 -25.97
N PHE A 151 -42.12 0.97 -26.73
CA PHE A 151 -41.71 -0.39 -27.05
C PHE A 151 -41.41 -0.60 -28.53
N HIS A 152 -41.70 0.39 -29.38
CA HIS A 152 -41.20 0.40 -30.75
C HIS A 152 -39.70 0.74 -30.73
N ARG A 153 -38.87 -0.28 -30.54
CA ARG A 153 -37.40 -0.15 -30.44
C ARG A 153 -36.69 -0.93 -31.53
N SER A 154 -35.41 -0.61 -31.75
CA SER A 154 -34.58 -1.30 -32.72
C SER A 154 -34.16 -2.69 -32.21
N TRP A 155 -33.48 -3.48 -33.04
CA TRP A 155 -33.02 -4.81 -32.63
C TRP A 155 -31.88 -4.79 -31.60
N GLU A 156 -31.12 -3.70 -31.53
CA GLU A 156 -29.99 -3.56 -30.60
C GLU A 156 -30.43 -3.12 -29.19
N ASP A 157 -31.69 -2.69 -29.05
CA ASP A 157 -32.31 -2.25 -27.79
C ASP A 157 -33.04 -3.39 -27.05
#